data_AF-A0A2D5YNA0-F1
#
_entry.id   AF-A0A2D5YNA0-F1
#
_cell.length_a   1.000
_cell.length_b   1.000
_cell.length_c   1.000
_cell.angle_alpha   90.00
_cell.angle_beta   90.00
_cell.angle_gamma   90.00
#
_symmetry.space_group_name_H-M   'P 1'
#
loop_
_entity.id
_entity.type
_entity.pdbx_description
1 polymer ?
#
loop_
_entity_poly.entity_id
_entity_poly.type
_entity_poly.pdbx_seq_one_letter_code
_entity_poly.pdbx_strand_id
1 'polypeptide(L)'
;MKAFFLCFVAIFIISCSSSQDKTFSRVNVDKYYRETGVIRYFLPTLPDWANVSEHYGCHRKKAIQYLNVKNVKESFNLSYMETLQLQYIYNVELMMAEERVQKKASPTAEEKLFFKAFDSIKAGNYLFKTPTYKRVNFILVDSFSNDIKKLKELMKSSDMFEGRPVFFSECMRRNELIMFLKDNNVALSGGRFLSYEVLGPYDSEAKLVGKEELNLTKFFSKKQTIYLYYTNQRPKNLKGRFKLKKQ
;
A
#
# COMPACT_ATOMS: atom_id res chain seq x y z
N MET A 1 62.47 -48.87 -1.99
CA MET A 1 61.43 -48.21 -1.16
C MET A 1 61.52 -46.68 -1.12
N LYS A 2 62.71 -46.07 -0.93
CA LYS A 2 62.85 -44.59 -0.89
C LYS A 2 62.43 -43.86 -2.19
N ALA A 3 62.68 -44.45 -3.36
CA ALA A 3 62.29 -43.86 -4.65
C ALA A 3 60.77 -43.83 -4.89
N PHE A 4 60.04 -44.83 -4.37
CA PHE A 4 58.58 -44.91 -4.52
C PHE A 4 57.87 -43.87 -3.66
N PHE A 5 58.40 -43.59 -2.47
CA PHE A 5 57.88 -42.55 -1.59
C PHE A 5 58.09 -41.14 -2.16
N LEU A 6 59.23 -40.90 -2.85
CA LEU A 6 59.50 -39.62 -3.49
C LEU A 6 58.56 -39.33 -4.68
N CYS A 7 58.25 -40.36 -5.48
CA CYS A 7 57.26 -40.24 -6.57
C CYS A 7 55.84 -39.97 -6.03
N PHE A 8 55.45 -40.61 -4.93
CA PHE A 8 54.12 -40.44 -4.36
C PHE A 8 53.93 -39.02 -3.78
N VAL A 9 54.97 -38.46 -3.16
CA VAL A 9 54.95 -37.08 -2.67
C VAL A 9 54.90 -36.08 -3.83
N ALA A 10 55.62 -36.31 -4.93
CA ALA A 10 55.61 -35.43 -6.10
C ALA A 10 54.24 -35.35 -6.80
N ILE A 11 53.47 -36.45 -6.83
CA ILE A 11 52.12 -36.47 -7.44
C ILE A 11 51.10 -35.67 -6.61
N PHE A 12 51.29 -35.57 -5.29
CA PHE A 12 50.41 -34.78 -4.43
C PHE A 12 50.61 -33.27 -4.57
N ILE A 13 51.80 -32.80 -4.98
CA ILE A 13 52.08 -31.35 -5.11
C ILE A 13 51.52 -30.76 -6.41
N ILE A 14 51.25 -31.59 -7.42
CA ILE A 14 50.75 -31.13 -8.73
C ILE A 14 49.21 -31.04 -8.75
N SER A 15 48.52 -31.69 -7.80
CA SER A 15 47.05 -31.75 -7.76
C SER A 15 46.36 -30.53 -7.12
N CYS A 16 47.05 -29.41 -6.93
CA CYS A 16 46.49 -28.19 -6.32
C CYS A 16 46.67 -26.92 -7.17
N SER A 17 46.71 -27.03 -8.50
CA SER A 17 46.47 -25.85 -9.36
C SER A 17 44.98 -25.76 -9.69
N SER A 18 44.20 -25.17 -8.78
CA SER A 18 42.89 -24.65 -9.13
C SER A 18 43.10 -23.56 -10.18
N SER A 19 42.74 -23.84 -11.43
CA SER A 19 42.59 -22.81 -12.45
C SER A 19 41.46 -21.89 -11.99
N GLN A 20 41.80 -20.76 -11.35
CA GLN A 20 40.87 -19.66 -11.22
C GLN A 20 40.54 -19.18 -12.64
N ASP A 21 39.35 -19.54 -13.11
CA ASP A 21 38.76 -19.00 -14.32
C ASP A 21 38.73 -17.47 -14.21
N LYS A 22 39.69 -16.81 -14.88
CA LYS A 22 39.75 -15.34 -14.99
C LYS A 22 38.68 -14.78 -15.92
N THR A 23 37.80 -15.64 -16.44
CA THR A 23 36.76 -15.34 -17.43
C THR A 23 35.37 -15.17 -16.82
N PHE A 24 35.24 -15.09 -15.49
CA PHE A 24 33.99 -14.66 -14.88
C PHE A 24 33.89 -13.12 -14.90
N SER A 25 33.43 -12.57 -16.02
CA SER A 25 32.91 -11.20 -16.02
C SER A 25 31.67 -11.14 -15.14
N ARG A 26 31.51 -10.08 -14.33
CA ARG A 26 30.24 -9.82 -13.64
C ARG A 26 29.11 -9.84 -14.66
N VAL A 27 28.30 -10.89 -14.62
CA VAL A 27 27.11 -11.00 -15.47
C VAL A 27 26.14 -9.94 -14.98
N ASN A 28 25.69 -9.07 -15.88
CA ASN A 28 24.60 -8.17 -15.56
C ASN A 28 23.34 -9.02 -15.38
N VAL A 29 22.98 -9.27 -14.12
CA VAL A 29 21.86 -10.13 -13.72
C VAL A 29 20.53 -9.63 -14.32
N ASP A 30 20.41 -8.33 -14.60
CA ASP A 30 19.23 -7.74 -15.21
C ASP A 30 19.01 -8.24 -16.65
N LYS A 31 20.07 -8.63 -17.38
CA LYS A 31 19.95 -9.20 -18.74
C LYS A 31 19.38 -10.61 -18.78
N TYR A 32 19.41 -11.32 -17.65
CA TYR A 32 18.95 -12.70 -17.51
C TYR A 32 17.75 -12.82 -16.57
N TYR A 33 17.23 -11.68 -16.10
CA TYR A 33 16.07 -11.64 -15.25
C TYR A 33 14.86 -12.17 -16.02
N ARG A 34 14.42 -13.38 -15.66
CA ARG A 34 13.11 -13.89 -16.04
C ARG A 34 12.13 -13.30 -15.04
N GLU A 35 11.26 -12.42 -15.51
CA GLU A 35 10.18 -11.84 -14.70
C GLU A 35 9.50 -12.96 -13.92
N THR A 36 9.60 -12.90 -12.59
CA THR A 36 8.71 -13.74 -11.79
C THR A 36 7.33 -13.15 -12.04
N GLY A 37 6.32 -13.99 -12.22
CA GLY A 37 5.03 -13.55 -12.79
C GLY A 37 4.24 -12.50 -12.01
N VAL A 38 4.82 -11.70 -11.12
CA VAL A 38 4.18 -10.64 -10.34
C VAL A 38 3.46 -9.61 -11.20
N ILE A 39 3.93 -9.33 -12.41
CA ILE A 39 3.25 -8.42 -13.35
C ILE A 39 1.80 -8.86 -13.61
N ARG A 40 1.48 -10.16 -13.54
CA ARG A 40 0.10 -10.68 -13.68
C ARG A 40 -0.85 -10.24 -12.56
N TYR A 41 -0.30 -9.72 -11.46
CA TYR A 41 -1.04 -9.17 -10.33
C TYR A 41 -1.27 -7.67 -10.46
N PHE A 42 -0.72 -7.00 -11.47
CA PHE A 42 -0.92 -5.59 -11.72
C PHE A 42 -2.03 -5.38 -12.74
N LEU A 43 -2.93 -4.44 -12.44
CA LEU A 43 -3.84 -3.91 -13.45
C LEU A 43 -3.11 -2.85 -14.30
N PRO A 44 -3.64 -2.51 -15.48
CA PRO A 44 -3.12 -1.37 -16.24
C PRO A 44 -3.12 -0.09 -15.38
N THR A 45 -2.03 0.67 -15.43
CA THR A 45 -1.96 1.98 -14.76
C THR A 45 -3.00 2.92 -15.35
N LEU A 46 -3.71 3.66 -14.50
CA LEU A 46 -4.67 4.66 -14.98
C LEU A 46 -3.92 5.80 -15.69
N PRO A 47 -4.42 6.26 -16.85
CA PRO A 47 -3.90 7.47 -17.47
C PRO A 47 -4.27 8.70 -16.62
N ASP A 48 -3.48 9.76 -16.72
CA ASP A 48 -3.65 10.96 -15.88
C ASP A 48 -5.08 11.52 -15.94
N TRP A 49 -5.69 11.62 -17.13
CA TRP A 49 -7.05 12.13 -17.30
C TRP A 49 -8.14 11.33 -16.57
N ALA A 50 -7.88 10.05 -16.27
CA ALA A 50 -8.80 9.16 -15.55
C ALA A 50 -8.51 9.14 -14.03
N ASN A 51 -7.45 9.81 -13.57
CA ASN A 51 -7.01 9.80 -12.19
C ASN A 51 -7.78 10.82 -11.33
N VAL A 52 -9.10 10.69 -11.31
CA VAL A 52 -10.03 11.62 -10.66
C VAL A 52 -10.85 10.85 -9.60
N SER A 53 -11.08 11.44 -8.43
CA SER A 53 -12.07 10.89 -7.49
C SER A 53 -13.47 11.07 -8.08
N GLU A 54 -14.17 9.97 -8.34
CA GLU A 54 -15.56 10.01 -8.83
C GLU A 54 -16.50 10.77 -7.88
N HIS A 55 -16.24 10.69 -6.56
CA HIS A 55 -17.12 11.28 -5.56
C HIS A 55 -16.86 12.77 -5.30
N TYR A 56 -15.60 13.20 -5.27
CA TYR A 56 -15.23 14.60 -4.99
C TYR A 56 -14.78 15.40 -6.23
N GLY A 57 -14.64 14.76 -7.39
CA GLY A 57 -14.25 15.41 -8.65
C GLY A 57 -12.82 15.96 -8.68
N CYS A 58 -12.00 15.65 -7.68
CA CYS A 58 -10.63 16.13 -7.58
C CYS A 58 -9.68 15.27 -8.42
N HIS A 59 -8.78 15.94 -9.15
CA HIS A 59 -7.69 15.27 -9.86
C HIS A 59 -6.58 14.91 -8.87
N ARG A 60 -6.22 13.63 -8.81
CA ARG A 60 -5.13 13.15 -7.96
C ARG A 60 -3.79 13.48 -8.59
N LYS A 61 -2.79 13.80 -7.77
CA LYS A 61 -1.45 14.21 -8.24
C LYS A 61 -0.66 13.06 -8.87
N LYS A 62 -0.89 11.84 -8.42
CA LYS A 62 -0.22 10.61 -8.91
C LYS A 62 -1.22 9.49 -9.06
N ALA A 63 -1.15 8.76 -10.17
CA ALA A 63 -1.91 7.53 -10.33
C ALA A 63 -1.37 6.48 -9.38
N ILE A 64 -2.23 5.59 -8.90
CA ILE A 64 -1.82 4.41 -8.14
C ILE A 64 -1.78 3.20 -9.06
N GLN A 65 -0.94 2.24 -8.69
CA GLN A 65 -0.90 0.94 -9.31
C GLN A 65 -1.89 0.02 -8.60
N TYR A 66 -3.01 -0.28 -9.27
CA TYR A 66 -3.99 -1.22 -8.74
C TYR A 66 -3.49 -2.66 -8.86
N LEU A 67 -3.81 -3.46 -7.84
CA LEU A 67 -3.59 -4.89 -7.87
C LEU A 67 -4.85 -5.61 -8.38
N ASN A 68 -4.65 -6.69 -9.11
CA ASN A 68 -5.70 -7.66 -9.40
C ASN A 68 -6.01 -8.43 -8.10
N VAL A 69 -6.93 -7.86 -7.31
CA VAL A 69 -7.30 -8.35 -5.97
C VAL A 69 -7.68 -9.82 -6.01
N LYS A 70 -8.38 -10.28 -7.05
CA LYS A 70 -8.76 -11.69 -7.22
C LYS A 70 -7.53 -12.59 -7.30
N ASN A 71 -6.64 -12.33 -8.25
CA ASN A 71 -5.45 -13.15 -8.48
C ASN A 71 -4.51 -13.13 -7.27
N VAL A 72 -4.33 -11.97 -6.65
CA VAL A 72 -3.48 -11.81 -5.46
C VAL A 72 -4.06 -12.59 -4.28
N LYS A 73 -5.35 -12.41 -3.99
CA LYS A 73 -6.04 -13.10 -2.90
C LYS A 73 -5.97 -14.62 -3.07
N GLU A 74 -6.23 -15.13 -4.26
CA GLU A 74 -6.19 -16.57 -4.57
C GLU A 74 -4.76 -17.13 -4.49
N SER A 75 -3.77 -16.43 -5.04
CA SER A 75 -2.38 -16.91 -5.07
C SER A 75 -1.71 -16.92 -3.70
N PHE A 76 -2.03 -15.94 -2.86
CA PHE A 76 -1.33 -15.72 -1.58
C PHE A 76 -2.18 -15.99 -0.34
N ASN A 77 -3.41 -16.45 -0.55
CA ASN A 77 -4.42 -16.71 0.49
C ASN A 77 -4.56 -15.52 1.46
N LEU A 78 -4.80 -14.32 0.91
CA LEU A 78 -4.95 -13.08 1.68
C LEU A 78 -6.42 -12.75 1.92
N SER A 79 -6.75 -12.23 3.09
CA SER A 79 -8.04 -11.62 3.34
C SER A 79 -8.24 -10.32 2.53
N TYR A 80 -9.47 -9.82 2.52
CA TYR A 80 -9.78 -8.52 1.88
C TYR A 80 -8.92 -7.38 2.46
N MET A 81 -8.84 -7.30 3.80
CA MET A 81 -8.07 -6.26 4.49
C MET A 81 -6.57 -6.38 4.19
N GLU A 82 -6.02 -7.59 4.22
CA GLU A 82 -4.61 -7.84 3.90
C GLU A 82 -4.28 -7.47 2.44
N THR A 83 -5.18 -7.74 1.50
CA THR A 83 -4.98 -7.41 0.08
C THR A 83 -4.98 -5.91 -0.16
N LEU A 84 -5.89 -5.17 0.49
CA LEU A 84 -5.89 -3.71 0.40
C LEU A 84 -4.67 -3.08 1.08
N GLN A 85 -4.21 -3.64 2.20
CA GLN A 85 -2.99 -3.19 2.86
C GLN A 85 -1.74 -3.49 2.03
N LEU A 86 -1.71 -4.63 1.33
CA LEU A 86 -0.65 -4.95 0.39
C LEU A 86 -0.56 -3.88 -0.71
N GLN A 87 -1.70 -3.56 -1.36
CA GLN A 87 -1.76 -2.49 -2.35
C GLN A 87 -1.33 -1.14 -1.77
N TYR A 88 -1.78 -0.83 -0.55
CA TYR A 88 -1.46 0.44 0.10
C TYR A 88 0.04 0.56 0.41
N ILE A 89 0.66 -0.47 1.00
CA ILE A 89 2.11 -0.49 1.27
C ILE A 89 2.88 -0.39 -0.05
N TYR A 90 2.50 -1.20 -1.05
CA TYR A 90 3.14 -1.23 -2.35
C TYR A 90 3.14 0.17 -3.00
N ASN A 91 1.99 0.85 -3.03
CA ASN A 91 1.89 2.18 -3.64
C ASN A 91 2.72 3.24 -2.91
N VAL A 92 2.73 3.22 -1.58
CA VAL A 92 3.55 4.15 -0.79
C VAL A 92 5.04 3.91 -1.06
N GLU A 93 5.48 2.64 -1.07
CA GLU A 93 6.88 2.29 -1.30
C GLU A 93 7.31 2.55 -2.75
N LEU A 94 6.44 2.30 -3.72
CA LEU A 94 6.66 2.60 -5.14
C LEU A 94 6.90 4.10 -5.34
N MET A 95 6.00 4.94 -4.81
CA MET A 95 6.15 6.38 -4.93
C MET A 95 7.42 6.89 -4.25
N MET A 96 7.74 6.39 -3.05
CA MET A 96 8.99 6.74 -2.37
C MET A 96 10.22 6.33 -3.19
N ALA A 97 10.18 5.17 -3.85
CA ALA A 97 11.27 4.72 -4.70
C ALA A 97 11.43 5.63 -5.93
N GLU A 98 10.34 5.92 -6.64
CA GLU A 98 10.33 6.75 -7.85
C GLU A 98 10.73 8.20 -7.57
N GLU A 99 10.28 8.77 -6.45
CA GLU A 99 10.65 10.13 -6.03
C GLU A 99 12.15 10.24 -5.72
N ARG A 100 12.78 9.18 -5.18
CA ARG A 100 14.23 9.15 -4.89
C ARG A 100 15.09 9.07 -6.14
N VAL A 101 14.68 8.28 -7.13
CA VAL A 101 15.45 8.07 -8.37
C VAL A 101 15.02 8.99 -9.52
N GLN A 102 13.96 9.79 -9.33
CA GLN A 102 13.34 10.66 -10.33
C GLN A 102 13.01 9.95 -11.65
N LYS A 103 12.65 8.66 -11.55
CA LYS A 103 12.36 7.78 -12.69
C LYS A 103 11.31 6.75 -12.28
N LYS A 104 10.49 6.31 -13.24
CA LYS A 104 9.60 5.16 -13.07
C LYS A 104 10.38 3.91 -12.64
N ALA A 105 9.81 3.13 -11.72
CA ALA A 105 10.40 1.86 -11.30
C ALA A 105 10.57 0.91 -12.49
N SER A 106 11.68 0.16 -12.51
CA SER A 106 11.83 -0.95 -13.46
C SER A 106 10.97 -2.14 -13.02
N PRO A 107 10.62 -3.07 -13.93
CA PRO A 107 9.87 -4.28 -13.56
C PRO A 107 10.49 -5.06 -12.39
N THR A 108 11.83 -5.20 -12.40
CA THR A 108 12.58 -5.83 -11.31
C THR A 108 12.46 -5.07 -9.98
N ALA A 109 12.37 -3.74 -10.01
CA ALA A 109 12.17 -2.94 -8.82
C ALA A 109 10.73 -3.07 -8.30
N GLU A 110 9.73 -3.02 -9.20
CA GLU A 110 8.32 -3.24 -8.85
C GLU A 110 8.11 -4.61 -8.19
N GLU A 111 8.72 -5.66 -8.73
CA GLU A 111 8.64 -7.00 -8.15
C GLU A 111 9.22 -7.04 -6.73
N LYS A 112 10.42 -6.47 -6.52
CA LYS A 112 11.03 -6.40 -5.19
C LYS A 112 10.15 -5.64 -4.20
N LEU A 113 9.54 -4.55 -4.63
CA LEU A 113 8.62 -3.76 -3.81
C LEU A 113 7.35 -4.54 -3.48
N PHE A 114 6.82 -5.31 -4.43
CA PHE A 114 5.66 -6.17 -4.21
C PHE A 114 5.95 -7.24 -3.15
N PHE A 115 7.05 -7.99 -3.29
CA PHE A 115 7.39 -9.02 -2.31
C PHE A 115 7.75 -8.42 -0.95
N LYS A 116 8.42 -7.27 -0.90
CA LYS A 116 8.65 -6.53 0.35
C LYS A 116 7.33 -6.17 1.04
N ALA A 117 6.35 -5.67 0.28
CA ALA A 117 5.03 -5.34 0.82
C ALA A 117 4.30 -6.61 1.29
N PHE A 118 4.40 -7.71 0.54
CA PHE A 118 3.82 -9.00 0.90
C PHE A 118 4.39 -9.57 2.19
N ASP A 119 5.72 -9.59 2.32
CA ASP A 119 6.41 -10.04 3.52
C ASP A 119 6.02 -9.20 4.73
N SER A 120 5.86 -7.88 4.55
CA SER A 120 5.34 -6.98 5.59
C SER A 120 3.95 -7.40 6.05
N ILE A 121 3.04 -7.72 5.13
CA ILE A 121 1.69 -8.20 5.47
C ILE A 121 1.74 -9.53 6.22
N LYS A 122 2.52 -10.50 5.74
CA LYS A 122 2.67 -11.81 6.41
C LYS A 122 3.29 -11.70 7.80
N ALA A 123 4.17 -10.72 8.02
CA ALA A 123 4.71 -10.39 9.33
C ALA A 123 3.72 -9.61 10.24
N GLY A 124 2.51 -9.28 9.77
CA GLY A 124 1.55 -8.45 10.50
C GLY A 124 1.93 -6.96 10.57
N ASN A 125 2.89 -6.53 9.75
CA ASN A 125 3.33 -5.15 9.64
C ASN A 125 2.46 -4.41 8.61
N TYR A 126 1.37 -3.84 9.11
CA TYR A 126 0.45 -3.02 8.33
C TYR A 126 0.82 -1.54 8.39
N LEU A 127 0.68 -0.83 7.26
CA LEU A 127 0.81 0.62 7.22
C LEU A 127 -0.33 1.30 7.97
N PHE A 128 -1.57 0.82 7.79
CA PHE A 128 -2.69 1.23 8.61
C PHE A 128 -2.98 0.18 9.68
N LYS A 129 -2.62 0.49 10.92
CA LYS A 129 -3.01 -0.31 12.09
C LYS A 129 -4.42 0.06 12.53
N THR A 130 -5.35 -0.87 12.33
CA THR A 130 -6.75 -0.72 12.74
C THR A 130 -6.83 -0.39 14.23
N PRO A 131 -7.56 0.68 14.63
CA PRO A 131 -7.78 0.98 16.04
C PRO A 131 -8.42 -0.21 16.76
N THR A 132 -8.10 -0.43 18.04
CA THR A 132 -8.71 -1.49 18.86
C THR A 132 -10.02 -1.05 19.54
N TYR A 133 -10.36 0.23 19.44
CA TYR A 133 -11.52 0.85 20.08
C TYR A 133 -12.84 0.37 19.47
N LYS A 134 -13.89 0.25 20.30
CA LYS A 134 -15.24 -0.10 19.84
C LYS A 134 -15.82 0.95 18.88
N ARG A 135 -15.47 2.23 19.06
CA ARG A 135 -15.91 3.34 18.21
C ARG A 135 -14.77 3.82 17.30
N VAL A 136 -15.04 3.86 16.00
CA VAL A 136 -14.16 4.44 14.99
C VAL A 136 -14.83 5.68 14.42
N ASN A 137 -14.16 6.82 14.54
CA ASN A 137 -14.62 8.07 13.96
C ASN A 137 -13.93 8.24 12.61
N PHE A 138 -14.60 7.82 11.54
CA PHE A 138 -14.09 7.86 10.18
C PHE A 138 -14.44 9.21 9.54
N ILE A 139 -13.43 10.03 9.24
CA ILE A 139 -13.58 11.43 8.84
C ILE A 139 -13.20 11.57 7.38
N LEU A 140 -14.15 12.00 6.55
CA LEU A 140 -13.91 12.30 5.13
C LEU A 140 -13.33 13.69 4.97
N VAL A 141 -12.00 13.78 4.95
CA VAL A 141 -11.29 15.07 4.96
C VAL A 141 -11.64 15.92 3.75
N ASP A 142 -11.82 15.32 2.57
CA ASP A 142 -12.15 16.06 1.35
C ASP A 142 -13.49 16.80 1.44
N SER A 143 -14.43 16.29 2.24
CA SER A 143 -15.70 17.00 2.46
C SER A 143 -15.51 18.33 3.22
N PHE A 144 -14.45 18.44 4.01
CA PHE A 144 -14.12 19.65 4.77
C PHE A 144 -13.11 20.55 4.04
N SER A 145 -12.71 20.22 2.81
CA SER A 145 -11.71 21.00 2.06
C SER A 145 -12.08 22.47 1.91
N ASN A 146 -13.36 22.77 1.67
CA ASN A 146 -13.87 24.13 1.54
C ASN A 146 -14.18 24.83 2.88
N ASP A 147 -14.23 24.08 3.98
CA ASP A 147 -14.54 24.62 5.32
C ASP A 147 -13.73 23.88 6.39
N ILE A 148 -12.44 24.20 6.42
CA ILE A 148 -11.50 23.60 7.36
C ILE A 148 -11.81 23.97 8.82
N LYS A 149 -12.55 25.07 9.06
CA LYS A 149 -12.95 25.48 10.40
C LYS A 149 -13.87 24.43 11.02
N LYS A 150 -14.85 23.93 10.25
CA LYS A 150 -15.70 22.81 10.69
C LYS A 150 -14.92 21.55 11.06
N LEU A 151 -13.86 21.21 10.31
CA LEU A 151 -13.02 20.06 10.67
C LEU A 151 -12.31 20.29 12.01
N LYS A 152 -11.80 21.50 12.27
CA LYS A 152 -11.17 21.84 13.55
C LYS A 152 -12.14 21.78 14.71
N GLU A 153 -13.36 22.29 14.52
CA GLU A 153 -14.44 22.23 15.51
C GLU A 153 -14.83 20.78 15.80
N LEU A 154 -15.00 19.97 14.75
CA LEU A 154 -15.24 18.54 14.88
C LEU A 154 -14.15 17.87 15.71
N MET A 155 -12.87 18.16 15.44
CA MET A 155 -11.74 17.61 16.18
C MET A 155 -11.69 17.99 17.66
N LYS A 156 -12.40 19.05 18.07
CA LYS A 156 -12.55 19.49 19.47
C LYS A 156 -13.82 18.97 20.14
N SER A 157 -14.73 18.35 19.39
CA SER A 157 -16.01 17.85 19.91
C SER A 157 -15.84 16.63 20.83
N SER A 158 -16.79 16.44 21.76
CA SER A 158 -16.85 15.27 22.65
C SER A 158 -16.85 13.95 21.88
N ASP A 159 -17.51 13.93 20.73
CA ASP A 159 -17.61 12.80 19.80
C ASP A 159 -16.23 12.24 19.41
N MET A 160 -15.20 13.10 19.28
CA MET A 160 -13.85 12.69 18.91
C MET A 160 -13.08 12.02 20.05
N PHE A 161 -13.48 12.23 21.29
CA PHE A 161 -12.87 11.59 22.46
C PHE A 161 -13.46 10.20 22.77
N GLU A 162 -14.66 9.91 22.29
CA GLU A 162 -15.31 8.60 22.48
C GLU A 162 -14.76 7.48 21.57
N GLY A 163 -13.91 7.82 20.60
CA GLY A 163 -13.37 6.90 19.63
C GLY A 163 -12.00 7.32 19.13
N ARG A 164 -11.48 6.61 18.12
CA ARG A 164 -10.23 7.02 17.45
C ARG A 164 -10.53 7.63 16.08
N PRO A 165 -9.98 8.82 15.77
CA PRO A 165 -10.14 9.44 14.47
C PRO A 165 -9.33 8.68 13.41
N VAL A 166 -10.00 8.33 12.33
CA VAL A 166 -9.43 7.81 11.09
C VAL A 166 -9.70 8.85 10.01
N PHE A 167 -8.67 9.59 9.63
CA PHE A 167 -8.73 10.54 8.53
C PHE A 167 -8.64 9.78 7.21
N PHE A 168 -9.59 10.03 6.32
CA PHE A 168 -9.62 9.46 5.00
C PHE A 168 -9.72 10.56 3.94
N SER A 169 -8.95 10.41 2.87
CA SER A 169 -9.05 11.26 1.69
C SER A 169 -9.05 10.42 0.42
N GLU A 170 -9.93 10.74 -0.51
CA GLU A 170 -10.02 10.23 -1.87
C GLU A 170 -9.21 11.08 -2.87
N CYS A 171 -8.83 12.29 -2.47
CA CYS A 171 -8.12 13.27 -3.30
C CYS A 171 -6.61 13.28 -3.05
N MET A 172 -6.20 12.96 -1.84
CA MET A 172 -4.82 13.11 -1.37
C MET A 172 -4.21 11.76 -1.03
N ARG A 173 -2.94 11.60 -1.37
CA ARG A 173 -2.11 10.49 -0.89
C ARG A 173 -1.87 10.64 0.61
N ARG A 174 -1.35 9.58 1.24
CA ARG A 174 -1.11 9.57 2.68
C ARG A 174 -0.26 10.76 3.16
N ASN A 175 0.86 11.03 2.49
CA ASN A 175 1.76 12.14 2.82
C ASN A 175 1.08 13.50 2.64
N GLU A 176 0.40 13.69 1.51
CA GLU A 176 -0.35 14.90 1.18
C GLU A 176 -1.46 15.18 2.22
N LEU A 177 -2.21 14.14 2.61
CA LEU A 177 -3.24 14.23 3.65
C LEU A 177 -2.65 14.66 4.99
N ILE A 178 -1.53 14.04 5.40
CA ILE A 178 -0.87 14.39 6.67
C ILE A 178 -0.36 15.84 6.64
N MET A 179 0.26 16.27 5.53
CA MET A 179 0.72 17.64 5.36
C MET A 179 -0.46 18.62 5.38
N PHE A 180 -1.51 18.36 4.60
CA PHE A 180 -2.72 19.18 4.57
C PHE A 180 -3.29 19.40 5.98
N LEU A 181 -3.42 18.35 6.78
CA LEU A 181 -3.95 18.47 8.13
C LEU A 181 -3.01 19.23 9.08
N LYS A 182 -1.68 19.06 8.94
CA LYS A 182 -0.67 19.78 9.73
C LYS A 182 -0.65 21.27 9.38
N ASP A 183 -0.58 21.61 8.09
CA ASP A 183 -0.54 22.99 7.59
C ASP A 183 -1.78 23.76 8.01
N ASN A 184 -2.90 23.05 8.13
CA ASN A 184 -4.14 23.60 8.63
C ASN A 184 -4.29 23.57 10.15
N ASN A 185 -3.33 23.13 10.96
CA ASN A 185 -3.44 23.04 12.42
C ASN A 185 -4.63 22.20 12.90
N VAL A 186 -4.91 21.08 12.24
CA VAL A 186 -5.91 20.10 12.70
C VAL A 186 -5.27 19.18 13.74
N ALA A 187 -5.95 18.92 14.86
CA ALA A 187 -5.43 18.04 15.90
C ALA A 187 -5.29 16.59 15.39
N LEU A 188 -4.07 16.03 15.46
CA LEU A 188 -3.76 14.69 14.94
C LEU A 188 -3.58 13.62 16.04
N SER A 189 -3.80 13.98 17.31
CA SER A 189 -3.46 13.10 18.45
C SER A 189 -4.18 11.76 18.35
N GLY A 190 -3.39 10.67 18.26
CA GLY A 190 -3.91 9.31 18.11
C GLY A 190 -4.62 9.03 16.78
N GLY A 191 -4.53 9.93 15.82
CA GLY A 191 -5.10 9.78 14.48
C GLY A 191 -4.50 8.63 13.69
N ARG A 192 -5.30 8.07 12.79
CA ARG A 192 -4.85 7.15 11.74
C ARG A 192 -5.22 7.74 10.40
N PHE A 193 -4.48 7.37 9.36
CA PHE A 193 -4.63 7.97 8.03
C PHE A 193 -4.81 6.87 6.99
N LEU A 194 -5.83 7.03 6.17
CA LEU A 194 -6.09 6.29 4.96
C LEU A 194 -6.20 7.30 3.82
N SER A 195 -5.82 6.88 2.63
CA SER A 195 -5.83 7.69 1.41
C SER A 195 -6.45 6.86 0.28
N TYR A 196 -6.62 7.47 -0.89
CA TYR A 196 -7.15 6.78 -2.06
C TYR A 196 -6.31 5.57 -2.49
N GLU A 197 -5.07 5.46 -2.01
CA GLU A 197 -4.16 4.33 -2.25
C GLU A 197 -4.73 2.97 -1.77
N VAL A 198 -5.67 2.99 -0.82
CA VAL A 198 -6.36 1.80 -0.31
C VAL A 198 -7.61 1.43 -1.13
N LEU A 199 -8.10 2.32 -1.99
CA LEU A 199 -9.28 2.07 -2.82
C LEU A 199 -8.92 1.12 -3.97
N GLY A 200 -9.88 0.34 -4.43
CA GLY A 200 -9.68 -0.52 -5.59
C GLY A 200 -10.96 -0.77 -6.38
N PRO A 201 -10.86 -1.18 -7.65
CA PRO A 201 -12.01 -1.50 -8.49
C PRO A 201 -12.60 -2.89 -8.17
N TYR A 202 -12.42 -3.39 -6.95
CA TYR A 202 -12.88 -4.71 -6.52
C TYR A 202 -13.70 -4.60 -5.25
N ASP A 203 -14.78 -5.36 -5.20
CA ASP A 203 -15.58 -5.50 -4.00
C ASP A 203 -14.91 -6.40 -2.94
N SER A 204 -15.58 -6.57 -1.80
CA SER A 204 -15.06 -7.43 -0.73
C SER A 204 -14.99 -8.92 -1.04
N GLU A 205 -15.61 -9.35 -2.13
CA GLU A 205 -15.60 -10.71 -2.66
C GLU A 205 -14.56 -10.88 -3.78
N ALA A 206 -13.78 -9.84 -4.08
CA ALA A 206 -12.83 -9.77 -5.18
C ALA A 206 -13.49 -9.83 -6.58
N LYS A 207 -14.73 -9.36 -6.71
CA LYS A 207 -15.38 -9.14 -8.01
C LYS A 207 -15.08 -7.74 -8.49
N LEU A 208 -14.73 -7.62 -9.78
CA LEU A 208 -14.47 -6.33 -10.41
C LEU A 208 -15.77 -5.51 -10.43
N VAL A 209 -15.69 -4.27 -9.98
CA VAL A 209 -16.79 -3.30 -9.98
C VAL A 209 -16.34 -2.07 -10.77
N GLY A 210 -17.28 -1.43 -11.48
CA GLY A 210 -16.99 -0.31 -12.38
C GLY A 210 -16.60 1.00 -11.70
N LYS A 211 -16.21 0.96 -10.42
CA LYS A 211 -15.76 2.10 -9.63
C LYS A 211 -14.88 1.66 -8.48
N GLU A 212 -14.09 2.59 -7.98
CA GLU A 212 -13.33 2.38 -6.77
C GLU A 212 -14.24 2.28 -5.53
N GLU A 213 -13.98 1.30 -4.67
CA GLU A 213 -14.71 1.17 -3.42
C GLU A 213 -13.85 0.65 -2.25
N LEU A 214 -14.35 0.91 -1.04
CA LEU A 214 -13.82 0.37 0.21
C LEU A 214 -14.97 -0.12 1.08
N ASN A 215 -14.97 -1.41 1.41
CA ASN A 215 -15.93 -2.00 2.34
C ASN A 215 -15.44 -1.86 3.78
N LEU A 216 -15.95 -0.86 4.48
CA LEU A 216 -15.56 -0.54 5.84
C LEU A 216 -15.89 -1.67 6.84
N THR A 217 -16.95 -2.44 6.62
CA THR A 217 -17.31 -3.58 7.50
C THR A 217 -16.27 -4.70 7.43
N LYS A 218 -15.66 -4.89 6.27
CA LYS A 218 -14.68 -5.96 6.01
C LYS A 218 -13.26 -5.48 6.31
N PHE A 219 -13.02 -4.17 6.22
CA PHE A 219 -11.75 -3.55 6.53
C PHE A 219 -11.52 -3.39 8.04
N PHE A 220 -12.55 -3.00 8.79
CA PHE A 220 -12.51 -2.89 10.25
C PHE A 220 -13.01 -4.17 10.93
N SER A 221 -12.75 -4.32 12.23
CA SER A 221 -13.23 -5.48 12.99
C SER A 221 -14.76 -5.45 13.14
N LYS A 222 -15.39 -6.62 13.07
CA LYS A 222 -16.86 -6.78 13.24
C LYS A 222 -17.39 -6.25 14.58
N LYS A 223 -16.53 -6.11 15.59
CA LYS A 223 -16.87 -5.58 16.92
C LYS A 223 -16.91 -4.04 16.97
N GLN A 224 -16.48 -3.37 15.90
CA GLN A 224 -16.38 -1.92 15.85
C GLN A 224 -17.63 -1.29 15.22
N THR A 225 -18.06 -0.17 15.77
CA THR A 225 -19.07 0.72 15.18
C THR A 225 -18.37 1.90 14.54
N ILE A 226 -18.63 2.08 13.25
CA ILE A 226 -18.01 3.13 12.44
C ILE A 226 -18.98 4.30 12.35
N TYR A 227 -18.51 5.50 12.72
CA TYR A 227 -19.22 6.76 12.56
C TYR A 227 -18.54 7.54 11.44
N LEU A 228 -19.28 7.79 10.36
CA LEU A 228 -18.80 8.45 9.17
C LEU A 228 -19.16 9.93 9.21
N TYR A 229 -18.14 10.79 9.32
CA TYR A 229 -18.26 12.24 9.41
C TYR A 229 -18.00 12.89 8.05
N TYR A 230 -18.95 13.72 7.61
CA TYR A 230 -18.90 14.43 6.32
C TYR A 230 -19.79 15.69 6.35
N THR A 231 -19.57 16.64 5.43
CA THR A 231 -20.37 17.89 5.33
C THR A 231 -21.40 17.85 4.19
N ASN A 232 -20.95 17.49 2.98
CA ASN A 232 -21.71 17.70 1.76
C ASN A 232 -22.38 16.40 1.32
N GLN A 233 -21.72 15.68 0.41
CA GLN A 233 -22.29 14.50 -0.23
C GLN A 233 -21.85 13.22 0.48
N ARG A 234 -22.81 12.31 0.66
CA ARG A 234 -22.56 10.96 1.20
C ARG A 234 -21.68 10.18 0.21
N PRO A 235 -20.55 9.59 0.66
CA PRO A 235 -19.66 8.84 -0.22
C PRO A 235 -20.35 7.61 -0.79
N LYS A 236 -20.28 7.44 -2.10
CA LYS A 236 -20.89 6.31 -2.84
C LYS A 236 -19.97 5.09 -2.95
N ASN A 237 -18.66 5.33 -2.86
CA ASN A 237 -17.54 4.38 -2.87
C ASN A 237 -17.29 3.71 -1.52
N LEU A 238 -17.80 4.26 -0.41
CA LEU A 238 -17.70 3.61 0.91
C LEU A 238 -18.89 2.67 1.14
N LYS A 239 -18.60 1.38 1.27
CA LYS A 239 -19.58 0.31 1.48
C LYS A 239 -19.55 -0.21 2.91
N GLY A 240 -20.63 -0.91 3.29
CA GLY A 240 -20.74 -1.59 4.57
C GLY A 240 -21.64 -0.88 5.59
N ARG A 241 -21.49 -1.26 6.85
CA ARG A 241 -22.30 -0.80 7.99
C ARG A 241 -21.56 0.32 8.72
N PHE A 242 -22.14 1.51 8.67
CA PHE A 242 -21.64 2.68 9.40
C PHE A 242 -22.81 3.62 9.71
N LYS A 243 -22.65 4.41 10.77
CA LYS A 243 -23.59 5.46 11.15
C LYS A 243 -23.16 6.78 10.52
N LEU A 244 -24.09 7.49 9.88
CA LEU A 244 -23.81 8.77 9.25
C LEU A 244 -23.86 9.90 10.28
N LYS A 245 -22.91 10.83 10.20
CA LYS A 245 -22.84 12.05 11.01
C LYS A 245 -22.53 13.23 10.09
N LYS A 246 -23.56 13.97 9.68
CA LYS A 246 -23.41 15.19 8.89
C LYS A 246 -22.97 16.36 9.80
N GLN A 247 -22.11 17.25 9.31
CA GLN A 247 -21.60 18.46 10.00
C GLN A 247 -21.85 19.73 9.15
#